data_AF-A0A0G0T4S8-F1
#
_entry.id   AF-A0A0G0T4S8-F1
#
_cell.length_a   1.000
_cell.length_b   1.000
_cell.length_c   1.000
_cell.angle_alpha   90.00
_cell.angle_beta   90.00
_cell.angle_gamma   90.00
#
_symmetry.space_group_name_H-M   'P 1'
#
loop_
_entity.id
_entity.type
_entity.pdbx_description
1 polymer ?
#
loop_
_entity_poly.entity_id
_entity_poly.type
_entity_poly.pdbx_seq_one_letter_code
_entity_poly.pdbx_strand_id
1 'polypeptide(L)'
;MDSARAVLEELKIKVSQASLPKEVEEKLLNLLKFTASGAEAESLIGYVNFVISLPFGKMSQDILDINRAKQILDKNHYGLQSVKDRILEYLAVMILNKGRPERSGDSLRVEGHAPILAFIGLVGTGKTSLAYSIAESLGRPLVRIPFGGLGDPSALRGSSRIRPDAEPGQIIKGQGGS
;
A
#
# COMPACT_ATOMS: atom_id res chain seq x y z
N MET A 1 -14.28 -6.74 -35.83
CA MET A 1 -12.82 -6.80 -35.63
C MET A 1 -12.22 -5.43 -35.31
N ASP A 2 -12.80 -4.32 -35.82
CA ASP A 2 -12.27 -2.96 -35.54
C ASP A 2 -12.39 -2.50 -34.09
N SER A 3 -13.44 -2.89 -33.37
CA SER A 3 -13.63 -2.52 -31.95
C SER A 3 -12.53 -3.08 -31.03
N ALA A 4 -12.11 -4.33 -31.23
CA ALA A 4 -11.05 -4.94 -30.41
C ALA A 4 -9.69 -4.28 -30.62
N ARG A 5 -9.37 -3.86 -31.86
CA ARG A 5 -8.14 -3.12 -32.16
C ARG A 5 -8.16 -1.73 -31.55
N ALA A 6 -9.29 -1.03 -31.61
CA ALA A 6 -9.45 0.29 -30.99
C ALA A 6 -9.22 0.26 -29.47
N VAL A 7 -9.77 -0.75 -28.78
CA VAL A 7 -9.57 -0.93 -27.32
C VAL A 7 -8.11 -1.19 -26.97
N LEU A 8 -7.38 -1.98 -27.77
CA LEU A 8 -5.97 -2.24 -27.56
C LEU A 8 -5.11 -0.99 -27.74
N GLU A 9 -5.39 -0.17 -28.76
CA GLU A 9 -4.69 1.10 -28.96
C GLU A 9 -4.97 2.08 -27.83
N GLU A 10 -6.21 2.16 -27.35
CA GLU A 10 -6.56 2.98 -26.17
C GLU A 10 -5.78 2.53 -24.93
N LEU A 11 -5.66 1.22 -24.70
CA LEU A 11 -4.87 0.69 -23.58
C LEU A 11 -3.39 1.02 -23.68
N LYS A 12 -2.78 0.93 -24.88
CA LYS A 12 -1.38 1.32 -25.08
C LYS A 12 -1.16 2.79 -24.72
N ILE A 13 -2.07 3.66 -25.16
CA ILE A 13 -2.03 5.09 -24.81
C ILE A 13 -2.11 5.26 -23.29
N LYS A 14 -3.02 4.57 -22.60
CA LYS A 14 -3.14 4.62 -21.13
C LYS A 14 -1.87 4.14 -20.43
N VAL A 15 -1.24 3.07 -20.91
CA VAL A 15 0.02 2.56 -20.35
C VAL A 15 1.13 3.60 -20.45
N SER A 16 1.31 4.22 -21.63
CA SER A 16 2.36 5.22 -21.84
C SER A 16 2.08 6.57 -21.18
N GLN A 17 0.82 6.89 -20.88
CA GLN A 17 0.46 8.09 -20.11
C GLN A 17 0.58 7.88 -18.59
N ALA A 18 0.57 6.63 -18.13
CA ALA A 18 0.68 6.32 -16.72
C ALA A 18 2.13 6.53 -16.24
N SER A 19 2.28 7.07 -15.03
CA SER A 19 3.59 7.24 -14.37
C SER A 19 4.13 5.92 -13.82
N LEU A 20 4.40 4.97 -14.73
CA LEU A 20 4.90 3.64 -14.41
C LEU A 20 6.44 3.61 -14.39
N PRO A 21 7.04 2.75 -13.57
CA PRO A 21 8.44 2.39 -13.74
C PRO A 21 8.68 1.78 -15.12
N LYS A 22 9.80 2.11 -15.77
CA LYS A 22 10.12 1.67 -17.14
C LYS A 22 9.96 0.15 -17.34
N GLU A 23 10.42 -0.63 -16.38
CA GLU A 23 10.32 -2.10 -16.43
C GLU A 23 8.86 -2.59 -16.46
N VAL A 24 7.96 -1.91 -15.72
CA VAL A 24 6.53 -2.24 -15.70
C VAL A 24 5.88 -1.84 -17.01
N GLU A 25 6.17 -0.63 -17.50
CA GLU A 25 5.65 -0.14 -18.79
C GLU A 25 6.01 -1.08 -19.94
N GLU A 26 7.29 -1.44 -20.08
CA GLU A 26 7.78 -2.35 -21.12
C GLU A 26 7.10 -3.73 -21.05
N LYS A 27 6.89 -4.26 -19.84
CA LYS A 27 6.18 -5.54 -19.63
C LYS A 27 4.72 -5.45 -20.06
N LEU A 28 4.01 -4.36 -19.73
CA LEU A 28 2.60 -4.18 -20.13
C LEU A 28 2.48 -4.02 -21.65
N LEU A 29 3.34 -3.21 -22.27
CA LEU A 29 3.34 -3.01 -23.72
C LEU A 29 3.66 -4.31 -24.48
N ASN A 30 4.60 -5.12 -23.99
CA ASN A 30 4.88 -6.42 -24.58
C ASN A 30 3.70 -7.38 -24.43
N LEU A 31 3.01 -7.37 -23.30
CA LEU A 31 1.84 -8.22 -23.05
C LEU A 31 0.68 -7.88 -24.00
N LEU A 32 0.47 -6.60 -24.31
CA LEU A 32 -0.56 -6.13 -25.26
C LEU A 32 -0.27 -6.48 -26.73
N LYS A 33 0.96 -6.89 -27.08
CA LYS A 33 1.30 -7.31 -28.47
C LYS A 33 0.79 -8.71 -28.80
N PHE A 34 0.66 -9.58 -27.79
CA PHE A 34 0.37 -11.01 -27.96
C PHE A 34 -1.09 -11.40 -27.69
N THR A 35 -1.99 -10.43 -27.53
CA THR A 35 -3.38 -10.70 -27.17
C THR A 35 -4.14 -11.49 -28.23
N ALA A 36 -4.58 -12.70 -27.84
CA ALA A 36 -5.61 -13.46 -28.53
C ALA A 36 -7.01 -12.86 -28.26
N SER A 37 -7.97 -13.21 -29.11
CA SER A 37 -9.36 -12.72 -29.05
C SER A 37 -10.22 -13.55 -28.09
N GLY A 38 -11.31 -12.97 -27.55
CA GLY A 38 -12.24 -13.66 -26.65
C GLY A 38 -12.02 -13.36 -25.16
N ALA A 39 -12.35 -14.31 -24.28
CA ALA A 39 -12.35 -14.14 -22.82
C ALA A 39 -10.97 -13.78 -22.23
N GLU A 40 -9.88 -14.20 -22.87
CA GLU A 40 -8.52 -13.86 -22.46
C GLU A 40 -8.20 -12.36 -22.62
N ALA A 41 -8.84 -11.70 -23.59
CA ALA A 41 -8.67 -10.27 -23.83
C ALA A 41 -9.30 -9.45 -22.71
N GLU A 42 -10.50 -9.81 -22.25
CA GLU A 42 -11.20 -9.11 -21.16
C GLU A 42 -10.43 -9.19 -19.84
N SER A 43 -9.96 -10.39 -19.49
CA SER A 43 -9.11 -10.60 -18.30
C SER A 43 -7.81 -9.77 -18.38
N LEU A 44 -7.19 -9.68 -19.56
CA LEU A 44 -6.01 -8.86 -19.74
C LEU A 44 -6.32 -7.37 -19.61
N ILE A 45 -7.39 -6.88 -20.23
CA ILE A 45 -7.82 -5.48 -20.13
C ILE A 45 -8.01 -5.11 -18.65
N GLY A 46 -8.70 -5.96 -17.89
CA GLY A 46 -8.87 -5.78 -16.44
C GLY A 46 -7.54 -5.72 -15.69
N TYR A 47 -6.62 -6.63 -15.98
CA TYR A 47 -5.29 -6.65 -15.38
C TYR A 47 -4.48 -5.38 -15.67
N VAL A 48 -4.43 -4.95 -16.93
CA VAL A 48 -3.67 -3.75 -17.34
C VAL A 48 -4.25 -2.51 -16.67
N ASN A 49 -5.57 -2.36 -16.67
CA ASN A 49 -6.24 -1.25 -15.99
C ASN A 49 -5.96 -1.25 -14.48
N PHE A 50 -5.97 -2.42 -13.83
CA PHE A 50 -5.63 -2.54 -12.41
C PHE A 50 -4.19 -2.14 -12.13
N VAL A 51 -3.22 -2.57 -12.96
CA VAL A 51 -1.81 -2.18 -12.76
C VAL A 51 -1.64 -0.68 -12.95
N ILE A 52 -2.26 -0.08 -13.96
CA ILE A 52 -2.21 1.36 -14.22
C ILE A 52 -2.82 2.18 -13.06
N SER A 53 -3.84 1.64 -12.37
CA SER A 53 -4.48 2.33 -11.25
C SER A 53 -3.63 2.35 -9.97
N LEU A 54 -2.54 1.60 -9.90
CA LEU A 54 -1.68 1.58 -8.72
C LEU A 54 -0.90 2.90 -8.57
N PRO A 55 -0.70 3.39 -7.34
CA PRO A 55 -0.07 4.68 -7.06
C PRO A 55 1.46 4.64 -7.18
N PHE A 56 1.98 4.21 -8.34
CA PHE A 56 3.42 4.17 -8.59
C PHE A 56 4.05 5.57 -8.43
N GLY A 57 5.16 5.63 -7.69
CA GLY A 57 5.89 6.88 -7.45
C GLY A 57 5.14 7.93 -6.62
N LYS A 58 3.92 7.64 -6.14
CA LYS A 58 3.15 8.53 -5.28
C LYS A 58 3.39 8.16 -3.83
N MET A 59 3.75 9.14 -3.01
CA MET A 59 3.90 8.99 -1.57
C MET A 59 3.14 10.10 -0.87
N SER A 60 2.49 9.79 0.25
CA SER A 60 1.94 10.82 1.13
C SER A 60 3.06 11.61 1.78
N GLN A 61 2.86 12.90 1.98
CA GLN A 61 3.76 13.71 2.81
C GLN A 61 3.50 13.41 4.27
N ASP A 62 4.53 12.94 4.98
CA ASP A 62 4.41 12.63 6.40
C ASP A 62 4.40 13.90 7.27
N ILE A 63 3.53 13.91 8.28
CA ILE A 63 3.55 14.90 9.35
C ILE A 63 4.40 14.36 10.50
N LEU A 64 5.62 14.90 10.65
CA LEU A 64 6.60 14.45 11.64
C LEU A 64 6.56 15.29 12.92
N ASP A 65 5.37 15.47 13.50
CA ASP A 65 5.16 16.26 14.71
C ASP A 65 4.66 15.39 15.88
N ILE A 66 5.53 15.21 16.88
CA ILE A 66 5.23 14.41 18.06
C ILE A 66 4.17 15.06 18.97
N ASN A 67 4.10 16.39 19.02
CA ASN A 67 3.11 17.12 19.82
C ASN A 67 1.72 16.94 19.23
N ARG A 68 1.63 17.04 17.89
CA ARG A 68 0.41 16.70 17.15
C ARG A 68 -0.03 15.25 17.43
N ALA A 69 0.90 14.30 17.40
CA ALA A 69 0.59 12.91 17.70
C ALA A 69 0.03 12.72 19.11
N LYS A 70 0.64 13.37 20.11
CA LYS A 70 0.12 13.37 21.49
C LYS A 70 -1.30 13.94 21.56
N GLN A 71 -1.55 15.10 20.96
CA GLN A 71 -2.86 15.74 20.95
C GLN A 71 -3.95 14.84 20.33
N ILE A 72 -3.66 14.18 19.21
CA ILE A 72 -4.63 13.29 18.54
C ILE A 72 -4.88 12.03 19.37
N LEU A 73 -3.84 11.44 19.97
CA LEU A 73 -3.99 10.30 20.86
C LEU A 73 -4.83 10.65 22.10
N ASP A 74 -4.58 11.81 22.70
CA ASP A 74 -5.33 12.29 23.87
C ASP A 74 -6.79 12.66 23.54
N LYS A 75 -7.02 13.24 22.36
CA LYS A 75 -8.36 13.56 21.87
C LYS A 75 -9.19 12.31 21.59
N ASN A 76 -8.62 11.31 20.93
CA ASN A 76 -9.38 10.16 20.44
C ASN A 76 -9.46 9.02 21.48
N HIS A 77 -8.61 9.01 22.50
CA HIS A 77 -8.53 7.94 23.49
C HIS A 77 -8.42 8.51 24.90
N TYR A 78 -9.41 8.26 25.76
CA TYR A 78 -9.35 8.62 27.17
C TYR A 78 -8.48 7.61 27.95
N GLY A 79 -7.64 8.09 28.87
CA GLY A 79 -6.72 7.25 29.66
C GLY A 79 -5.57 6.67 28.83
N LEU A 80 -5.24 5.39 29.06
CA LEU A 80 -4.20 4.64 28.34
C LEU A 80 -2.81 5.28 28.33
N GLN A 81 -2.44 5.99 29.40
CA GLN A 81 -1.22 6.81 29.43
C GLN A 81 0.04 6.00 29.06
N SER A 82 0.23 4.83 29.66
CA SER A 82 1.38 3.96 29.35
C SER A 82 1.43 3.49 27.89
N VAL A 83 0.28 3.25 27.26
CA VAL A 83 0.19 2.84 25.84
C VAL A 83 0.49 4.03 24.93
N LYS A 84 -0.07 5.21 25.25
CA LYS A 84 0.19 6.44 24.50
C LYS A 84 1.66 6.84 24.57
N ASP A 85 2.26 6.80 25.75
CA ASP A 85 3.68 7.10 25.94
C ASP A 85 4.55 6.16 25.10
N ARG A 86 4.22 4.86 25.06
CA ARG A 86 4.93 3.88 24.23
C ARG A 86 4.77 4.13 22.72
N ILE A 87 3.58 4.54 22.29
CA ILE A 87 3.35 4.95 20.89
C ILE A 87 4.19 6.19 20.57
N LEU A 88 4.23 7.18 21.45
CA LEU A 88 5.01 8.41 21.26
C LEU A 88 6.52 8.11 21.22
N GLU A 89 7.04 7.24 22.07
CA GLU A 89 8.42 6.76 22.01
C GLU A 89 8.74 6.14 20.64
N TYR A 90 7.88 5.25 20.17
CA TYR A 90 8.01 4.61 18.87
C TYR A 90 8.02 5.64 17.73
N LEU A 91 7.08 6.59 17.74
CA LEU A 91 6.99 7.64 16.74
C LEU A 91 8.21 8.57 16.78
N ALA A 92 8.71 8.90 17.98
CA ALA A 92 9.89 9.73 18.14
C ALA A 92 11.13 9.08 17.51
N VAL A 93 11.37 7.79 17.75
CA VAL A 93 12.47 7.04 17.10
C VAL A 93 12.30 7.02 15.58
N MET A 94 11.09 6.78 15.09
CA MET A 94 10.80 6.79 13.65
C MET A 94 11.06 8.16 13.01
N ILE A 95 10.61 9.25 13.65
CA ILE A 95 10.81 10.63 13.18
C ILE A 95 12.31 10.98 13.15
N LEU A 96 13.04 10.65 14.22
CA LEU A 96 14.49 10.89 14.30
C LEU A 96 15.26 10.16 13.20
N ASN A 97 14.89 8.91 12.91
CA ASN A 97 15.55 8.13 11.85
C ASN A 97 15.26 8.70 10.45
N LYS A 98 14.09 9.29 10.22
CA LYS A 98 13.75 9.96 8.95
C LYS A 98 14.40 11.33 8.80
N GLY A 99 14.66 12.05 9.89
CA GLY A 99 15.21 13.41 9.88
C GLY A 99 16.74 13.50 9.76
N ARG A 100 17.48 12.38 9.79
CA ARG A 100 18.95 12.39 9.68
C ARG A 100 19.40 12.46 8.21
N PRO A 101 20.22 13.46 7.82
CA PRO A 101 20.81 13.49 6.48
C PRO A 101 21.83 12.37 6.28
N GLU A 102 22.02 11.94 5.03
CA GLU A 102 22.96 10.91 4.57
C GLU A 102 24.44 11.24 4.89
N ARG A 103 24.85 11.23 6.15
CA ARG A 103 26.20 11.69 6.55
C ARG A 103 27.12 10.63 7.15
N SER A 104 26.76 9.36 7.06
CA SER A 104 27.65 8.29 7.52
C SER A 104 27.58 7.14 6.55
N GLY A 105 28.69 6.89 5.85
CA GLY A 105 28.97 5.67 5.10
C GLY A 105 29.12 4.45 6.02
N ASP A 106 28.29 4.37 7.05
CA ASP A 106 28.11 3.19 7.86
C ASP A 106 27.10 2.31 7.12
N SER A 107 27.54 1.14 6.69
CA SER A 107 26.73 0.14 5.98
C SER A 107 25.59 -0.43 6.85
N LEU A 108 25.40 0.11 8.06
CA LEU A 108 24.25 -0.08 8.94
C LEU A 108 23.11 0.92 8.66
N ARG A 109 22.95 1.36 7.41
CA ARG A 109 21.62 1.71 6.89
C ARG A 109 20.78 0.44 6.87
N VAL A 110 20.26 0.06 8.02
CA VAL A 110 19.01 -0.69 7.99
C VAL A 110 17.99 0.33 7.51
N GLU A 111 17.69 0.33 6.21
CA GLU A 111 16.58 1.07 5.63
C GLU A 111 15.34 0.87 6.53
N GLY A 112 15.06 1.84 7.39
CA GLY A 112 13.77 2.01 8.03
C GLY A 112 13.14 0.81 8.76
N HIS A 113 13.88 -0.10 9.40
CA HIS A 113 13.27 -1.05 10.34
C HIS A 113 12.91 -0.35 11.66
N ALA A 114 11.90 0.54 11.61
CA ALA A 114 11.09 0.75 12.79
C ALA A 114 10.41 -0.62 13.09
N PRO A 115 10.55 -1.16 14.30
CA PRO A 115 9.99 -2.47 14.63
C PRO A 115 8.47 -2.46 14.42
N ILE A 116 7.90 -3.59 13.99
CA ILE A 116 6.46 -3.70 13.77
C ILE A 116 5.74 -3.50 15.11
N LEU A 117 4.88 -2.49 15.18
CA LEU A 117 4.09 -2.22 16.37
C LEU A 117 2.94 -3.23 16.48
N ALA A 118 2.94 -4.04 17.52
CA ALA A 118 1.91 -5.03 17.80
C ALA A 118 1.08 -4.64 19.02
N PHE A 119 -0.22 -4.45 18.83
CA PHE A 119 -1.17 -4.21 19.92
C PHE A 119 -1.83 -5.52 20.36
N ILE A 120 -1.71 -5.86 21.64
CA ILE A 120 -2.23 -7.10 22.21
C ILE A 120 -3.27 -6.78 23.28
N GLY A 121 -4.40 -7.48 23.28
CA GLY A 121 -5.46 -7.32 24.29
C GLY A 121 -6.81 -7.85 23.82
N LEU A 122 -7.80 -7.86 24.72
CA LEU A 122 -9.15 -8.38 24.49
C LEU A 122 -9.89 -7.67 23.34
N VAL A 123 -10.90 -8.31 22.76
CA VAL A 123 -11.75 -7.66 21.75
C VAL A 123 -12.41 -6.42 22.35
N GLY A 124 -12.51 -5.34 21.57
CA GLY A 124 -13.13 -4.08 22.02
C GLY A 124 -12.20 -3.09 22.73
N THR A 125 -10.94 -3.43 23.03
CA THR A 125 -9.99 -2.52 23.73
C THR A 125 -9.42 -1.38 22.88
N GLY A 126 -10.00 -1.06 21.72
CA GLY A 126 -9.55 0.08 20.90
C GLY A 126 -8.26 -0.10 20.10
N LYS A 127 -7.77 -1.34 19.89
CA LYS A 127 -6.53 -1.57 19.11
C LYS A 127 -6.58 -0.99 17.69
N THR A 128 -7.70 -1.21 17.00
CA THR A 128 -7.89 -0.68 15.65
C THR A 128 -8.03 0.84 15.67
N SER A 129 -8.73 1.41 16.66
CA SER A 129 -8.88 2.86 16.77
C SER A 129 -7.55 3.56 17.09
N LEU A 130 -6.65 2.93 17.85
CA LEU A 130 -5.29 3.43 18.05
C LEU A 130 -4.50 3.48 16.74
N ALA A 131 -4.62 2.47 15.88
CA ALA A 131 -3.98 2.48 14.56
C ALA A 131 -4.50 3.63 13.67
N TYR A 132 -5.81 3.92 13.69
CA TYR A 132 -6.38 5.08 13.00
C TYR A 132 -5.83 6.41 13.53
N SER A 133 -5.75 6.59 14.86
CA SER A 133 -5.15 7.80 15.45
C SER A 133 -3.68 7.97 15.09
N ILE A 134 -2.92 6.88 15.02
CA ILE A 134 -1.51 6.93 14.57
C ILE A 134 -1.44 7.38 13.12
N ALA A 135 -2.25 6.80 12.23
CA ALA A 135 -2.30 7.19 10.83
C ALA A 135 -2.72 8.67 10.65
N GLU A 136 -3.75 9.11 11.37
CA GLU A 136 -4.22 10.51 11.41
C GLU A 136 -3.13 11.47 11.89
N SER A 137 -2.37 11.07 12.91
CA SER A 137 -1.27 11.89 13.44
C SER A 137 -0.15 12.09 12.44
N LEU A 138 0.17 11.05 11.67
CA LEU A 138 1.20 11.06 10.64
C LEU A 138 0.72 11.64 9.31
N GLY A 139 -0.58 11.91 9.16
CA GLY A 139 -1.18 12.32 7.89
C GLY A 139 -1.12 11.23 6.81
N ARG A 140 -1.08 9.95 7.22
CA ARG A 140 -0.99 8.81 6.30
C ARG A 140 -2.34 8.15 6.09
N PRO A 141 -2.66 7.69 4.86
CA PRO A 141 -3.80 6.82 4.65
C PRO A 141 -3.61 5.49 5.39
N LEU A 142 -4.68 4.96 5.99
CA LEU A 142 -4.66 3.66 6.64
C LEU A 142 -5.42 2.63 5.80
N VAL A 143 -4.72 1.56 5.45
CA VAL A 143 -5.33 0.37 4.86
C VAL A 143 -5.46 -0.70 5.94
N ARG A 144 -6.65 -1.26 6.09
CA ARG A 144 -6.92 -2.35 7.04
C ARG A 144 -7.07 -3.67 6.29
N ILE A 145 -6.21 -4.63 6.59
CA ILE A 145 -6.29 -5.99 6.07
C ILE A 145 -6.70 -6.92 7.23
N PRO A 146 -7.94 -7.45 7.24
CA PRO A 146 -8.34 -8.43 8.25
C PRO A 146 -7.66 -9.78 7.98
N PHE A 147 -7.02 -10.34 9.01
CA PHE A 147 -6.38 -11.67 8.94
C PHE A 147 -7.30 -12.82 9.39
N GLY A 148 -8.44 -12.50 10.02
CA GLY A 148 -9.39 -13.51 10.46
C GLY A 148 -9.97 -14.29 9.27
N GLY A 149 -9.93 -15.61 9.33
CA GLY A 149 -10.44 -16.47 8.26
C GLY A 149 -9.52 -16.63 7.04
N LEU A 150 -8.29 -16.09 7.08
CA LEU A 150 -7.30 -16.34 6.03
C LEU A 150 -6.72 -17.76 6.17
N GLY A 151 -7.07 -18.64 5.23
CA GLY A 151 -6.54 -20.00 5.16
C GLY A 151 -5.38 -20.20 4.18
N ASP A 152 -5.15 -19.26 3.26
CA ASP A 152 -4.17 -19.42 2.18
C ASP A 152 -3.35 -18.14 1.93
N PRO A 153 -2.03 -18.23 1.71
CA PRO A 153 -1.18 -17.08 1.43
C PRO A 153 -1.56 -16.29 0.18
N SER A 154 -2.24 -16.89 -0.80
CA SER A 154 -2.70 -16.17 -2.01
C SER A 154 -3.71 -15.07 -1.69
N ALA A 155 -4.41 -15.14 -0.56
CA ALA A 155 -5.28 -14.04 -0.13
C ALA A 155 -4.47 -12.76 0.13
N LEU A 156 -3.24 -12.85 0.65
CA LEU A 156 -2.39 -11.69 0.90
C LEU A 156 -1.63 -11.23 -0.34
N ARG A 157 -1.00 -12.16 -1.06
CA ARG A 157 -0.09 -11.86 -2.19
C ARG A 157 -0.73 -11.92 -3.57
N GLY A 158 -1.90 -12.52 -3.69
CA GLY A 158 -2.60 -12.76 -4.96
C GLY A 158 -2.28 -14.11 -5.58
N SER A 159 -2.99 -14.40 -6.67
CA SER A 159 -2.80 -15.60 -7.50
C SER A 159 -2.25 -15.25 -8.88
N SER A 160 -1.62 -16.23 -9.53
CA SER A 160 -1.15 -16.07 -10.91
C SER A 160 -2.33 -15.76 -11.84
N ARG A 161 -2.18 -14.74 -12.70
CA ARG A 161 -3.17 -14.28 -13.69
C ARG A 161 -3.65 -15.39 -14.64
N ILE A 162 -2.86 -16.45 -14.81
CA ILE A 162 -3.21 -17.59 -15.69
C ILE A 162 -4.39 -18.40 -15.11
N ARG A 163 -4.65 -18.30 -13.80
CA ARG A 163 -5.78 -19.00 -13.19
C ARG A 163 -7.10 -18.32 -13.58
N PRO A 164 -8.18 -19.08 -13.83
CA PRO A 164 -9.49 -18.51 -14.18
C PRO A 164 -10.01 -17.47 -13.17
N ASP A 165 -9.84 -17.74 -11.86
CA ASP A 165 -10.29 -16.87 -10.75
C ASP A 165 -9.14 -16.07 -10.13
N ALA A 166 -8.18 -15.65 -10.95
CA ALA A 166 -7.01 -14.93 -10.46
C ALA A 166 -7.40 -13.53 -9.96
N GLU A 167 -7.16 -13.29 -8.68
CA GLU A 167 -7.31 -11.97 -8.08
C GLU A 167 -6.00 -11.44 -7.49
N PRO A 168 -5.79 -10.11 -7.51
CA PRO A 168 -4.73 -9.48 -6.75
C PRO A 168 -4.89 -9.74 -5.25
N GLY A 169 -3.77 -9.81 -4.53
CA GLY A 169 -3.78 -9.99 -3.08
C GLY A 169 -4.30 -8.76 -2.34
N GLN A 170 -4.76 -8.95 -1.11
CA GLN A 170 -5.29 -7.88 -0.26
C GLN A 170 -4.29 -6.71 -0.06
N ILE A 171 -2.98 -6.99 -0.06
CA ILE A 171 -1.95 -5.95 0.07
C ILE A 171 -2.03 -4.98 -1.11
N ILE A 172 -2.07 -5.49 -2.34
CA ILE A 172 -2.10 -4.65 -3.55
C ILE A 172 -3.50 -4.05 -3.77
N LYS A 173 -4.57 -4.81 -3.47
CA LYS A 173 -5.95 -4.28 -3.51
C LYS A 173 -6.12 -3.07 -2.62
N GLY A 174 -5.51 -3.08 -1.43
CA GLY A 174 -5.52 -1.95 -0.51
C GLY A 174 -4.80 -0.70 -1.04
N GLN A 175 -3.90 -0.83 -2.02
CA GLN A 175 -3.21 0.29 -2.66
C GLN A 175 -3.96 0.84 -3.87
N GLY A 176 -4.67 -0.01 -4.61
CA GLY A 176 -5.31 0.33 -5.89
C GLY A 176 -6.74 0.89 -5.79
N GLY A 177 -7.23 1.19 -4.58
CA GLY A 177 -8.63 1.57 -4.32
C GLY A 177 -8.80 2.89 -3.56
N SER A 178 -7.84 3.81 -3.65
CA SER A 178 -7.92 5.17 -3.07
C SER A 178 -7.92 6.23 -4.16
#